data_AF-A0A8T4PWV0-F1
#
_entry.id   AF-A0A8T4PWV0-F1
#
_cell.length_a   1.000
_cell.length_b   1.000
_cell.length_c   1.000
_cell.angle_alpha   90.00
_cell.angle_beta   90.00
_cell.angle_gamma   90.00
#
_symmetry.space_group_name_H-M   'P 1'
#
loop_
_entity.id
_entity.type
_entity.pdbx_description
1 polymer ?
#
loop_
_entity_poly.entity_id
_entity_poly.type
_entity_poly.pdbx_seq_one_letter_code
_entity_poly.pdbx_strand_id
1 'polypeptide(L)'
;MKYILAILVFAVLILSGCGAKYVCPDGTIVNDMIQCPEEQEKTADTGTQNVDQTITSGEFTMKVGDSVMCEGKTLKLLTHDKYANFGVSVDDMKTTIQGTKTLEIVNGVTLKIRQHIYSETKPEGNNVLIECKKFELGADEYLLFVGEKVTIDGTNFLLEQIDMQNKLSMLFDGNQDVELMPGVTDDNSNTKVAGWKITNIQAFPKHDYQKDNYAIIKIVKG
;
A
#
# COMPACT_ATOMS: atom_id res chain seq x y z
N MET A 1 59.95 -41.34 -9.78
CA MET A 1 60.85 -40.84 -10.84
C MET A 1 60.22 -39.60 -11.46
N LYS A 2 61.02 -38.53 -11.56
CA LYS A 2 60.91 -37.35 -12.43
C LYS A 2 59.78 -36.33 -12.18
N TYR A 3 60.25 -35.17 -11.72
CA TYR A 3 59.65 -33.84 -11.68
C TYR A 3 59.46 -33.23 -13.09
N ILE A 4 58.55 -32.26 -13.18
CA ILE A 4 58.54 -30.96 -13.91
C ILE A 4 57.10 -30.44 -13.65
N LEU A 5 56.78 -29.42 -12.85
CA LEU A 5 57.34 -28.10 -12.55
C LEU A 5 57.52 -27.22 -13.79
N ALA A 6 56.43 -26.58 -14.24
CA ALA A 6 56.49 -25.32 -14.96
C ALA A 6 55.75 -24.26 -14.14
N ILE A 7 56.54 -23.53 -13.37
CA ILE A 7 56.19 -22.30 -12.69
C ILE A 7 56.14 -21.19 -13.74
N LEU A 8 55.04 -20.46 -13.81
CA LEU A 8 55.03 -19.09 -14.33
C LEU A 8 54.45 -18.21 -13.21
N VAL A 9 55.36 -17.84 -12.31
CA VAL A 9 55.20 -16.79 -11.30
C VAL A 9 55.50 -15.47 -11.99
N PHE A 10 54.57 -14.52 -11.95
CA PHE A 10 54.76 -13.07 -11.78
C PHE A 10 53.37 -12.43 -11.90
N ALA A 11 52.85 -11.57 -11.03
CA ALA A 11 53.15 -11.19 -9.67
C ALA A 11 51.96 -10.31 -9.19
N VAL A 12 51.83 -10.18 -7.86
CA VAL A 12 51.18 -9.07 -7.13
C VAL A 12 49.63 -9.07 -7.02
N LEU A 13 49.18 -9.57 -5.86
CA LEU A 13 48.02 -9.09 -5.11
C LEU A 13 48.00 -7.56 -5.00
N ILE A 14 46.94 -6.89 -5.48
CA ILE A 14 46.33 -5.73 -4.78
C ILE A 14 44.80 -5.79 -4.96
N LEU A 15 44.14 -5.59 -3.83
CA LEU A 15 42.74 -5.28 -3.58
C LEU A 15 41.98 -4.46 -4.64
N SER A 16 40.66 -4.52 -4.46
CA SER A 16 39.62 -3.54 -4.82
C SER A 16 38.86 -3.82 -6.10
N GLY A 17 37.53 -3.82 -5.95
CA GLY A 17 36.58 -4.17 -6.97
C GLY A 17 36.56 -3.17 -8.10
N CYS A 18 36.29 -3.69 -9.28
CA CYS A 18 35.65 -2.97 -10.35
C CYS A 18 34.89 -4.02 -11.15
N GLY A 19 33.64 -4.29 -10.76
CA GLY A 19 32.71 -4.92 -11.69
C GLY A 19 32.62 -3.99 -12.89
N ALA A 20 32.97 -4.49 -14.08
CA ALA A 20 32.83 -3.73 -15.31
C ALA A 20 31.34 -3.43 -15.50
N LYS A 21 30.96 -2.20 -15.19
CA LYS A 21 29.61 -1.67 -15.36
C LYS A 21 29.35 -1.52 -16.85
N TYR A 22 28.45 -2.32 -17.40
CA TYR A 22 27.91 -2.06 -18.73
C TYR A 22 26.89 -0.93 -18.61
N VAL A 23 27.08 0.14 -19.37
CA VAL A 23 26.17 1.29 -19.43
C VAL A 23 25.32 1.13 -20.68
N CYS A 24 24.01 0.92 -20.53
CA CYS A 24 23.09 0.91 -21.67
C CYS A 24 23.00 2.35 -22.28
N PRO A 25 22.58 2.52 -23.55
CA PRO A 25 22.54 3.84 -24.22
C PRO A 25 21.66 4.90 -23.52
N ASP A 26 20.74 4.48 -22.65
CA ASP A 26 19.88 5.33 -21.82
C ASP A 26 20.54 5.79 -20.49
N GLY A 27 21.79 5.39 -20.26
CA GLY A 27 22.57 5.72 -19.07
C GLY A 27 22.40 4.74 -17.90
N THR A 28 21.61 3.67 -18.05
CA THR A 28 21.38 2.70 -16.98
C THR A 28 22.60 1.80 -16.79
N ILE A 29 23.01 1.61 -15.53
CA ILE A 29 24.12 0.76 -15.14
C ILE A 29 23.57 -0.58 -14.61
N VAL A 30 23.86 -1.68 -15.31
CA VAL A 30 23.46 -3.03 -14.89
C VAL A 30 24.66 -3.84 -14.40
N ASN A 31 24.43 -4.63 -13.34
CA ASN A 31 25.42 -5.51 -12.71
C ASN A 31 24.95 -6.95 -12.94
N ASP A 32 25.69 -7.70 -13.75
CA ASP A 32 25.49 -9.10 -14.16
C ASP A 32 24.36 -9.43 -15.17
N MET A 33 24.77 -10.12 -16.25
CA MET A 33 24.07 -10.95 -17.26
C MET A 33 22.58 -10.73 -17.59
N ILE A 34 22.07 -9.50 -17.55
CA ILE A 34 20.77 -9.16 -18.15
C ILE A 34 21.03 -8.35 -19.42
N GLN A 35 20.65 -8.91 -20.58
CA GLN A 35 20.76 -8.21 -21.87
C GLN A 35 19.90 -6.93 -21.85
N CYS A 36 20.50 -5.78 -22.19
CA CYS A 36 19.74 -4.55 -22.42
C CYS A 36 18.69 -4.85 -23.54
N PRO A 37 17.40 -4.51 -23.35
CA PRO A 37 16.38 -4.79 -24.35
C PRO A 37 16.67 -4.00 -25.64
N GLU A 38 16.66 -4.70 -26.78
CA GLU A 38 16.84 -4.10 -28.11
C GLU A 38 15.66 -3.18 -28.45
N GLU A 39 15.97 -1.98 -28.94
CA GLU A 39 15.03 -1.09 -29.63
C GLU A 39 14.39 -1.82 -30.81
N GLN A 40 13.06 -1.98 -30.80
CA GLN A 40 12.32 -2.29 -32.02
C GLN A 40 11.74 -1.01 -32.63
N GLU A 41 12.16 -0.75 -33.86
CA GLU A 41 11.69 0.34 -34.73
C GLU A 41 10.17 0.26 -35.01
N LYS A 42 9.47 1.28 -34.52
CA LYS A 42 8.55 2.18 -35.25
C LYS A 42 7.83 1.65 -36.51
N THR A 43 6.50 1.60 -36.42
CA THR A 43 5.62 2.02 -37.54
C THR A 43 4.51 2.97 -37.04
N ALA A 44 4.37 4.06 -37.81
CA ALA A 44 3.51 5.24 -37.72
C ALA A 44 2.08 4.99 -37.18
N ASP A 45 1.57 5.76 -36.21
CA ASP A 45 1.20 7.19 -36.17
C ASP A 45 -0.32 7.32 -36.12
N THR A 46 -0.85 7.63 -34.94
CA THR A 46 -1.88 8.66 -34.74
C THR A 46 -1.85 9.09 -33.28
N GLY A 47 -1.17 10.21 -33.02
CA GLY A 47 -1.50 11.11 -31.91
C GLY A 47 -1.18 10.62 -30.49
N THR A 48 0.10 10.40 -30.18
CA THR A 48 0.54 10.32 -28.79
C THR A 48 0.53 11.74 -28.21
N GLN A 49 -0.53 12.07 -27.46
CA GLN A 49 -0.40 13.12 -26.46
C GLN A 49 0.71 12.68 -25.50
N ASN A 50 1.77 13.50 -25.38
CA ASN A 50 2.61 13.50 -24.21
C ASN A 50 1.71 13.84 -23.03
N VAL A 51 1.09 12.81 -22.44
CA VAL A 51 0.47 12.93 -21.13
C VAL A 51 1.65 12.99 -20.17
N ASP A 52 2.10 14.22 -19.88
CA ASP A 52 2.69 14.52 -18.58
C ASP A 52 1.75 13.87 -17.57
N GLN A 53 2.15 12.72 -17.02
CA GLN A 53 1.36 11.96 -16.07
C GLN A 53 1.26 12.80 -14.81
N THR A 54 0.28 13.69 -14.82
CA THR A 54 -0.05 14.52 -13.69
C THR A 54 -0.49 13.54 -12.62
N ILE A 55 0.31 13.44 -11.56
CA ILE A 55 -0.03 12.71 -10.35
C ILE A 55 -1.27 13.42 -9.78
N THR A 56 -2.46 12.92 -10.11
CA THR A 56 -3.71 13.52 -9.65
C THR A 56 -4.26 12.71 -8.49
N SER A 57 -4.07 13.22 -7.28
CA SER A 57 -5.06 13.04 -6.22
C SER A 57 -6.30 13.83 -6.58
N GLY A 58 -7.47 13.34 -6.19
CA GLY A 58 -8.71 14.05 -6.50
C GLY A 58 -9.97 13.24 -6.31
N GLU A 59 -11.08 13.82 -6.75
CA GLU A 59 -12.37 13.16 -6.83
C GLU A 59 -12.68 12.83 -8.29
N PHE A 60 -13.07 11.57 -8.53
CA PHE A 60 -13.36 11.04 -9.85
C PHE A 60 -14.80 10.55 -9.90
N THR A 61 -15.58 11.08 -10.84
CA THR A 61 -16.90 10.50 -11.15
C THR A 61 -16.68 9.36 -12.13
N MET A 62 -16.99 8.13 -11.72
CA MET A 62 -16.71 6.90 -12.48
C MET A 62 -17.98 6.10 -12.70
N LYS A 63 -18.05 5.46 -13.87
CA LYS A 63 -19.00 4.38 -14.20
C LYS A 63 -18.28 3.03 -14.22
N VAL A 64 -19.05 1.95 -14.21
CA VAL A 64 -18.49 0.60 -14.34
C VAL A 64 -17.68 0.49 -15.64
N GLY A 65 -16.46 0.00 -15.52
CA GLY A 65 -15.51 -0.13 -16.62
C GLY A 65 -14.57 1.07 -16.79
N ASP A 66 -14.86 2.21 -16.16
CA ASP A 66 -13.99 3.38 -16.22
C ASP A 66 -12.67 3.12 -15.48
N SER A 67 -11.61 3.75 -15.98
CA SER A 67 -10.30 3.78 -15.34
C SER A 67 -9.76 5.20 -15.28
N VAL A 68 -9.12 5.54 -14.17
CA VAL A 68 -8.47 6.85 -13.96
C VAL A 68 -7.07 6.65 -13.37
N MET A 69 -6.18 7.60 -13.61
CA MET A 69 -4.88 7.64 -12.94
C MET A 69 -5.02 8.37 -11.61
N CYS A 70 -4.67 7.69 -10.52
CA CYS A 70 -4.61 8.26 -9.18
C CYS A 70 -3.24 7.97 -8.59
N GLU A 71 -2.49 9.01 -8.25
CA GLU A 71 -1.18 8.87 -7.59
C GLU A 71 -0.21 7.91 -8.30
N GLY A 72 -0.20 7.96 -9.65
CA GLY A 72 0.63 7.08 -10.49
C GLY A 72 0.11 5.64 -10.63
N LYS A 73 -1.09 5.33 -10.09
CA LYS A 73 -1.72 4.01 -10.15
C LYS A 73 -2.99 4.03 -10.96
N THR A 74 -3.33 2.91 -11.58
CA THR A 74 -4.57 2.77 -12.35
C THR A 74 -5.70 2.33 -11.42
N LEU A 75 -6.61 3.25 -11.10
CA LEU A 75 -7.86 2.95 -10.40
C LEU A 75 -8.95 2.57 -11.40
N LYS A 76 -9.62 1.44 -11.22
CA LYS A 76 -10.77 1.01 -12.03
C LYS A 76 -11.99 0.74 -11.15
N LEU A 77 -13.16 1.15 -11.64
CA LEU A 77 -14.44 0.76 -11.06
C LEU A 77 -14.95 -0.49 -11.77
N LEU A 78 -14.95 -1.63 -11.08
CA LEU A 78 -15.31 -2.93 -11.64
C LEU A 78 -16.81 -3.21 -11.54
N THR A 79 -17.41 -2.90 -10.40
CA THR A 79 -18.83 -3.11 -10.14
C THR A 79 -19.34 -2.08 -9.14
N HIS A 80 -20.64 -1.80 -9.21
CA HIS A 80 -21.37 -1.28 -8.06
C HIS A 80 -22.82 -1.77 -8.10
N ASP A 81 -23.46 -1.87 -6.95
CA ASP A 81 -24.84 -2.38 -6.84
C ASP A 81 -25.74 -1.46 -6.00
N LYS A 82 -27.03 -1.79 -5.95
CA LYS A 82 -28.03 -1.04 -5.18
C LYS A 82 -27.79 -1.02 -3.67
N TYR A 83 -26.94 -1.90 -3.16
CA TYR A 83 -26.58 -2.01 -1.75
C TYR A 83 -25.31 -1.22 -1.43
N ALA A 84 -24.78 -0.45 -2.39
CA ALA A 84 -23.55 0.32 -2.26
C ALA A 84 -22.33 -0.57 -1.96
N ASN A 85 -22.26 -1.74 -2.59
CA ASN A 85 -21.02 -2.50 -2.67
C ASN A 85 -20.26 -2.07 -3.93
N PHE A 86 -19.01 -1.64 -3.80
CA PHE A 86 -18.20 -1.12 -4.89
C PHE A 86 -16.99 -2.02 -5.11
N GLY A 87 -16.98 -2.79 -6.20
CA GLY A 87 -15.80 -3.53 -6.63
C GLY A 87 -14.83 -2.58 -7.31
N VAL A 88 -13.63 -2.43 -6.78
CA VAL A 88 -12.59 -1.54 -7.33
C VAL A 88 -11.28 -2.30 -7.48
N SER A 89 -10.43 -1.86 -8.40
CA SER A 89 -9.04 -2.29 -8.46
C SER A 89 -8.09 -1.11 -8.52
N VAL A 90 -6.94 -1.24 -7.87
CA VAL A 90 -5.80 -0.33 -8.00
C VAL A 90 -4.62 -1.15 -8.51
N ASP A 91 -4.24 -0.90 -9.76
CA ASP A 91 -3.38 -1.78 -10.55
C ASP A 91 -3.96 -3.22 -10.54
N ASP A 92 -3.20 -4.20 -10.03
CA ASP A 92 -3.61 -5.61 -9.97
C ASP A 92 -4.35 -6.00 -8.68
N MET A 93 -4.41 -5.11 -7.68
CA MET A 93 -5.08 -5.38 -6.40
C MET A 93 -6.57 -5.05 -6.48
N LYS A 94 -7.42 -6.00 -6.10
CA LYS A 94 -8.88 -5.85 -6.07
C LYS A 94 -9.39 -5.79 -4.65
N THR A 95 -10.42 -4.98 -4.42
CA THR A 95 -11.15 -4.95 -3.15
C THR A 95 -12.62 -4.61 -3.38
N THR A 96 -13.43 -4.84 -2.35
CA THR A 96 -14.82 -4.39 -2.30
C THR A 96 -14.93 -3.36 -1.18
N ILE A 97 -15.32 -2.14 -1.52
CA ILE A 97 -15.65 -1.10 -0.56
C ILE A 97 -17.15 -1.20 -0.26
N GLN A 98 -17.50 -1.34 1.02
CA GLN A 98 -18.88 -1.44 1.46
C GLN A 98 -19.38 -0.11 1.98
N GLY A 99 -20.43 0.42 1.35
CA GLY A 99 -21.08 1.66 1.75
C GLY A 99 -20.40 2.94 1.23
N THR A 100 -21.13 4.04 1.35
CA THR A 100 -20.60 5.38 1.09
C THR A 100 -19.91 5.92 2.33
N LYS A 101 -18.98 6.86 2.13
CA LYS A 101 -18.11 7.50 3.12
C LYS A 101 -17.12 6.56 3.80
N THR A 102 -17.12 5.27 3.44
CA THR A 102 -16.11 4.29 3.83
C THR A 102 -14.77 4.64 3.18
N LEU A 103 -13.72 4.60 3.99
CA LEU A 103 -12.34 4.79 3.57
C LEU A 103 -11.69 3.42 3.48
N GLU A 104 -10.88 3.21 2.45
CA GLU A 104 -10.21 1.96 2.16
C GLU A 104 -8.77 2.24 1.74
N ILE A 105 -7.83 1.39 2.11
CA ILE A 105 -6.43 1.50 1.67
C ILE A 105 -6.14 0.35 0.72
N VAL A 106 -5.74 0.67 -0.51
CA VAL A 106 -5.47 -0.32 -1.55
C VAL A 106 -4.19 0.06 -2.24
N ASN A 107 -3.19 -0.83 -2.22
CA ASN A 107 -1.95 -0.65 -2.98
C ASN A 107 -1.30 0.74 -2.78
N GLY A 108 -1.27 1.25 -1.54
CA GLY A 108 -0.63 2.54 -1.21
C GLY A 108 -1.45 3.80 -1.58
N VAL A 109 -2.73 3.66 -1.94
CA VAL A 109 -3.67 4.79 -2.03
C VAL A 109 -4.84 4.62 -1.08
N THR A 110 -5.39 5.75 -0.69
CA THR A 110 -6.62 5.85 0.08
C THR A 110 -7.77 6.12 -0.87
N LEU A 111 -8.80 5.26 -0.83
CA LEU A 111 -10.04 5.41 -1.58
C LEU A 111 -11.18 5.74 -0.63
N LYS A 112 -12.03 6.70 -0.99
CA LYS A 112 -13.26 7.01 -0.26
C LYS A 112 -14.41 7.22 -1.21
N ILE A 113 -15.47 6.43 -1.05
CA ILE A 113 -16.69 6.60 -1.85
C ILE A 113 -17.46 7.80 -1.31
N ARG A 114 -17.50 8.91 -2.04
CA ARG A 114 -18.14 10.15 -1.59
C ARG A 114 -19.64 10.12 -1.82
N GLN A 115 -20.03 9.63 -3.01
CA GLN A 115 -21.40 9.59 -3.47
C GLN A 115 -21.63 8.36 -4.35
N HIS A 116 -22.86 7.90 -4.35
CA HIS A 116 -23.33 6.77 -5.16
C HIS A 116 -24.68 7.12 -5.75
N ILE A 117 -24.75 7.18 -7.07
CA ILE A 117 -25.98 7.38 -7.81
C ILE A 117 -26.35 6.04 -8.46
N TYR A 118 -27.52 5.52 -8.08
CA TYR A 118 -28.03 4.25 -8.59
C TYR A 118 -29.51 4.35 -8.95
N SER A 119 -29.86 3.80 -10.11
CA SER A 119 -31.20 3.65 -10.62
C SER A 119 -31.34 2.31 -11.33
N GLU A 120 -32.33 1.51 -10.92
CA GLU A 120 -32.70 0.28 -11.65
C GLU A 120 -33.39 0.60 -12.97
N THR A 121 -34.08 1.74 -13.06
CA THR A 121 -34.88 2.13 -14.22
C THR A 121 -34.11 2.96 -15.25
N LYS A 122 -32.97 3.55 -14.85
CA LYS A 122 -32.07 4.33 -15.70
C LYS A 122 -30.60 3.98 -15.44
N PRO A 123 -30.15 2.76 -15.78
CA PRO A 123 -28.80 2.29 -15.47
C PRO A 123 -27.69 3.15 -16.08
N GLU A 124 -27.96 3.86 -17.18
CA GLU A 124 -27.02 4.75 -17.86
C GLU A 124 -26.60 5.96 -17.01
N GLY A 125 -27.43 6.34 -16.03
CA GLY A 125 -27.17 7.41 -15.07
C GLY A 125 -26.37 6.96 -13.85
N ASN A 126 -26.14 5.65 -13.70
CA ASN A 126 -25.43 5.09 -12.55
C ASN A 126 -23.97 5.53 -12.56
N ASN A 127 -23.51 6.06 -11.43
CA ASN A 127 -22.13 6.49 -11.25
C ASN A 127 -21.75 6.53 -9.76
N VAL A 128 -20.44 6.64 -9.53
CA VAL A 128 -19.83 6.68 -8.21
C VAL A 128 -18.82 7.83 -8.19
N LEU A 129 -18.88 8.68 -7.17
CA LEU A 129 -17.85 9.68 -6.91
C LEU A 129 -16.82 9.07 -5.94
N ILE A 130 -15.60 8.83 -6.42
CA ILE A 130 -14.51 8.24 -5.64
C ILE A 130 -13.46 9.31 -5.40
N GLU A 131 -13.20 9.62 -4.12
CA GLU A 131 -12.03 10.38 -3.69
C GLU A 131 -10.84 9.42 -3.60
N CYS A 132 -9.75 9.72 -4.31
CA CYS A 132 -8.52 8.94 -4.28
C CYS A 132 -7.32 9.83 -3.97
N LYS A 133 -6.50 9.40 -3.01
CA LYS A 133 -5.35 10.15 -2.48
C LYS A 133 -4.20 9.21 -2.17
N LYS A 134 -3.00 9.75 -2.08
CA LYS A 134 -1.84 8.98 -1.62
C LYS A 134 -2.08 8.55 -0.18
N PHE A 135 -1.74 7.30 0.13
CA PHE A 135 -1.71 6.87 1.52
C PHE A 135 -0.38 7.31 2.14
N GLU A 136 -0.46 8.06 3.23
CA GLU A 136 0.69 8.49 4.02
C GLU A 136 0.35 8.29 5.49
N LEU A 137 1.30 7.73 6.23
CA LEU A 137 1.24 7.62 7.68
C LEU A 137 1.87 8.86 8.32
N GLY A 138 1.27 9.35 9.39
CA GLY A 138 1.86 10.37 10.24
C GLY A 138 3.07 9.85 11.02
N ALA A 139 3.71 10.77 11.76
CA ALA A 139 4.79 10.40 12.67
C ALA A 139 4.28 9.46 13.77
N ASP A 140 5.02 8.37 13.99
CA ASP A 140 4.72 7.31 14.96
C ASP A 140 3.39 6.58 14.71
N GLU A 141 2.87 6.66 13.47
CA GLU A 141 1.69 5.91 13.03
C GLU A 141 2.10 4.65 12.28
N TYR A 142 1.37 3.57 12.55
CA TYR A 142 1.61 2.24 12.01
C TYR A 142 0.31 1.69 11.44
N LEU A 143 0.39 1.11 10.24
CA LEU A 143 -0.67 0.28 9.68
C LEU A 143 -0.40 -1.16 10.10
N LEU A 144 -1.29 -1.76 10.89
CA LEU A 144 -1.20 -3.15 11.30
C LEU A 144 -2.44 -3.93 10.88
N PHE A 145 -2.22 -5.11 10.31
CA PHE A 145 -3.26 -6.12 10.11
C PHE A 145 -3.44 -6.94 11.39
N VAL A 146 -4.63 -7.52 11.56
CA VAL A 146 -4.88 -8.45 12.66
C VAL A 146 -3.93 -9.65 12.56
N GLY A 147 -3.25 -9.93 13.67
CA GLY A 147 -2.18 -10.92 13.78
C GLY A 147 -0.78 -10.38 13.47
N GLU A 148 -0.65 -9.12 13.01
CA GLU A 148 0.65 -8.49 12.81
C GLU A 148 1.21 -7.85 14.06
N LYS A 149 2.54 -7.89 14.14
CA LYS A 149 3.32 -7.40 15.26
C LYS A 149 4.27 -6.31 14.81
N VAL A 150 4.33 -5.21 15.55
CA VAL A 150 5.38 -4.20 15.46
C VAL A 150 6.24 -4.23 16.73
N THR A 151 7.54 -4.00 16.57
CA THR A 151 8.49 -3.93 17.70
C THR A 151 9.10 -2.53 17.74
N ILE A 152 8.95 -1.82 18.86
CA ILE A 152 9.47 -0.46 19.08
C ILE A 152 10.26 -0.47 20.39
N ASP A 153 11.51 -0.02 20.36
CA ASP A 153 12.43 -0.04 21.52
C ASP A 153 12.50 -1.41 22.24
N GLY A 154 12.33 -2.51 21.50
CA GLY A 154 12.33 -3.89 22.04
C GLY A 154 11.00 -4.36 22.63
N THR A 155 9.99 -3.50 22.74
CA THR A 155 8.62 -3.86 23.14
C THR A 155 7.82 -4.30 21.92
N ASN A 156 7.09 -5.41 22.04
CA ASN A 156 6.22 -5.93 20.99
C ASN A 156 4.77 -5.49 21.18
N PHE A 157 4.15 -5.04 20.09
CA PHE A 157 2.74 -4.69 20.00
C PHE A 157 2.11 -5.56 18.92
N LEU A 158 1.16 -6.41 19.30
CA LEU A 158 0.41 -7.28 18.40
C LEU A 158 -1.04 -6.79 18.33
N LEU A 159 -1.56 -6.54 17.13
CA LEU A 159 -2.99 -6.32 16.95
C LEU A 159 -3.69 -7.69 16.93
N GLU A 160 -4.42 -8.03 17.98
CA GLU A 160 -5.05 -9.35 18.10
C GLU A 160 -6.41 -9.41 17.41
N GLN A 161 -7.22 -8.37 17.60
CA GLN A 161 -8.58 -8.35 17.06
C GLN A 161 -9.07 -6.92 16.80
N ILE A 162 -9.94 -6.77 15.81
CA ILE A 162 -10.82 -5.62 15.63
C ILE A 162 -12.25 -6.12 15.71
N ASP A 163 -13.06 -5.55 16.61
CA ASP A 163 -14.48 -5.87 16.70
C ASP A 163 -15.34 -5.05 15.72
N MET A 164 -16.63 -5.36 15.69
CA MET A 164 -17.62 -4.70 14.83
C MET A 164 -17.93 -3.25 15.26
N GLN A 165 -17.48 -2.85 16.44
CA GLN A 165 -17.59 -1.51 16.99
C GLN A 165 -16.29 -0.71 16.79
N ASN A 166 -15.37 -1.21 15.94
CA ASN A 166 -14.06 -0.62 15.64
C ASN A 166 -13.11 -0.58 16.84
N LYS A 167 -13.37 -1.37 17.88
CA LYS A 167 -12.52 -1.52 19.05
C LYS A 167 -11.37 -2.47 18.72
N LEU A 168 -10.14 -2.07 19.07
CA LEU A 168 -8.95 -2.91 18.91
C LEU A 168 -8.66 -3.62 20.22
N SER A 169 -8.28 -4.90 20.14
CA SER A 169 -7.57 -5.60 21.22
C SER A 169 -6.11 -5.74 20.79
N MET A 170 -5.20 -5.36 21.68
CA MET A 170 -3.77 -5.37 21.43
C MET A 170 -3.01 -6.07 22.55
N LEU A 171 -2.11 -6.99 22.19
CA LEU A 171 -1.21 -7.64 23.13
C LEU A 171 0.16 -6.96 23.21
N PHE A 172 0.64 -6.83 24.43
CA PHE A 172 1.92 -6.21 24.78
C PHE A 172 2.84 -7.31 25.32
N ASP A 173 3.92 -7.57 24.59
CA ASP A 173 4.86 -8.67 24.89
C ASP A 173 4.16 -10.00 25.22
N GLY A 174 2.99 -10.23 24.63
CA GLY A 174 2.17 -11.43 24.80
C GLY A 174 1.46 -11.58 26.15
N ASN A 175 1.47 -10.57 27.02
CA ASN A 175 1.02 -10.73 28.41
C ASN A 175 -0.08 -9.76 28.86
N GLN A 176 -0.21 -8.59 28.23
CA GLN A 176 -1.22 -7.60 28.61
C GLN A 176 -2.10 -7.28 27.41
N ASP A 177 -3.42 -7.43 27.56
CA ASP A 177 -4.41 -7.03 26.57
C ASP A 177 -4.87 -5.60 26.84
N VAL A 178 -5.00 -4.81 25.79
CA VAL A 178 -5.50 -3.45 25.83
C VAL A 178 -6.57 -3.25 24.79
N GLU A 179 -7.67 -2.72 25.26
CA GLU A 179 -8.80 -2.35 24.45
C GLU A 179 -8.72 -0.86 24.06
N LEU A 180 -8.79 -0.57 22.74
CA LEU A 180 -8.69 0.78 22.20
C LEU A 180 -9.93 1.13 21.38
N MET A 181 -10.68 2.14 21.80
CA MET A 181 -11.83 2.66 21.04
C MET A 181 -11.37 3.66 19.95
N PRO A 182 -12.05 3.71 18.80
CA PRO A 182 -11.67 4.58 17.68
C PRO A 182 -11.92 6.06 17.98
N GLY A 183 -11.08 6.93 17.41
CA GLY A 183 -11.45 8.33 17.16
C GLY A 183 -11.61 9.21 18.39
N VAL A 184 -11.09 8.81 19.55
CA VAL A 184 -11.00 9.71 20.70
C VAL A 184 -9.54 10.14 20.80
N THR A 185 -9.28 11.40 20.44
CA THR A 185 -7.96 12.05 20.50
C THR A 185 -7.72 12.77 21.83
N ASP A 186 -8.70 12.70 22.73
CA ASP A 186 -8.64 13.35 24.04
C ASP A 186 -7.64 12.62 24.92
N ASP A 187 -6.95 13.31 25.82
CA ASP A 187 -5.93 12.67 26.69
C ASP A 187 -6.48 11.51 27.55
N ASN A 188 -7.82 11.35 27.62
CA ASN A 188 -8.54 10.32 28.36
C ASN A 188 -8.86 9.01 27.60
N SER A 189 -8.66 8.94 26.28
CA SER A 189 -8.86 7.71 25.49
C SER A 189 -7.58 7.02 25.08
N ASN A 190 -6.45 7.63 25.43
CA ASN A 190 -5.16 7.02 25.26
C ASN A 190 -4.96 6.02 26.37
N THR A 191 -4.83 4.74 26.03
CA THR A 191 -4.41 3.77 27.04
C THR A 191 -2.91 3.94 27.23
N LYS A 192 -2.51 4.39 28.43
CA LYS A 192 -1.12 4.35 28.87
C LYS A 192 -0.81 2.97 29.39
N VAL A 193 0.07 2.24 28.70
CA VAL A 193 0.48 0.88 29.10
C VAL A 193 1.98 0.78 29.10
N ALA A 194 2.56 0.39 30.24
CA ALA A 194 4.00 0.15 30.39
C ALA A 194 4.90 1.30 29.87
N GLY A 195 4.47 2.56 30.04
CA GLY A 195 5.21 3.74 29.56
C GLY A 195 4.99 4.08 28.09
N TRP A 196 4.01 3.47 27.42
CA TRP A 196 3.60 3.77 26.05
C TRP A 196 2.22 4.42 26.02
N LYS A 197 2.05 5.42 25.16
CA LYS A 197 0.78 6.03 24.79
C LYS A 197 0.34 5.46 23.45
N ILE A 198 -0.81 4.79 23.42
CA ILE A 198 -1.32 4.16 22.20
C ILE A 198 -2.71 4.70 21.88
N THR A 199 -2.91 5.00 20.60
CA THR A 199 -4.15 5.60 20.08
C THR A 199 -4.62 4.81 18.86
N ASN A 200 -5.88 4.37 18.87
CA ASN A 200 -6.56 3.88 17.67
C ASN A 200 -6.97 5.09 16.82
N ILE A 201 -6.20 5.38 15.78
CA ILE A 201 -6.49 6.48 14.85
C ILE A 201 -7.72 6.11 14.00
N GLN A 202 -7.69 4.92 13.41
CA GLN A 202 -8.78 4.40 12.60
C GLN A 202 -8.71 2.88 12.49
N ALA A 203 -9.87 2.22 12.56
CA ALA A 203 -10.01 0.79 12.35
C ALA A 203 -10.79 0.49 11.06
N PHE A 204 -10.46 -0.62 10.42
CA PHE A 204 -11.05 -1.07 9.16
C PHE A 204 -11.48 -2.54 9.29
N PRO A 205 -12.59 -2.82 9.98
CA PRO A 205 -13.11 -4.19 10.05
C PRO A 205 -13.66 -4.61 8.68
N LYS A 206 -13.27 -5.81 8.25
CA LYS A 206 -13.83 -6.55 7.13
C LYS A 206 -14.79 -7.59 7.68
N HIS A 207 -16.01 -7.58 7.18
CA HIS A 207 -17.10 -8.44 7.68
C HIS A 207 -16.80 -9.94 7.57
N ASP A 208 -16.02 -10.35 6.57
CA ASP A 208 -15.92 -11.77 6.18
C ASP A 208 -14.64 -12.46 6.69
N TYR A 209 -13.57 -11.69 6.96
CA TYR A 209 -12.26 -12.27 7.30
C TYR A 209 -11.54 -11.41 8.35
N GLN A 210 -11.55 -11.87 9.60
CA GLN A 210 -10.89 -11.15 10.70
C GLN A 210 -9.40 -10.85 10.43
N LYS A 211 -8.70 -11.68 9.65
CA LYS A 211 -7.29 -11.46 9.28
C LYS A 211 -7.07 -10.30 8.31
N ASP A 212 -8.10 -9.96 7.54
CA ASP A 212 -8.04 -8.84 6.59
C ASP A 212 -8.43 -7.52 7.28
N ASN A 213 -8.82 -7.56 8.55
CA ASN A 213 -9.03 -6.37 9.36
C ASN A 213 -7.68 -5.73 9.63
N TYR A 214 -7.65 -4.40 9.54
CA TYR A 214 -6.45 -3.63 9.83
C TYR A 214 -6.80 -2.32 10.53
N ALA A 215 -5.81 -1.70 11.16
CA ALA A 215 -5.96 -0.42 11.81
C ALA A 215 -4.74 0.46 11.58
N ILE A 216 -4.97 1.78 11.61
CA ILE A 216 -3.92 2.77 11.80
C ILE A 216 -3.87 3.06 13.30
N ILE A 217 -2.72 2.79 13.90
CA ILE A 217 -2.46 3.04 15.31
C ILE A 217 -1.30 4.00 15.47
N LYS A 218 -1.36 4.85 16.49
CA LYS A 218 -0.24 5.68 16.90
C LYS A 218 0.37 5.12 18.16
N ILE A 219 1.69 4.94 18.20
CA ILE A 219 2.41 4.42 19.36
C ILE A 219 3.55 5.38 19.72
N VAL A 220 3.45 6.03 20.88
CA VAL A 220 4.42 7.03 21.33
C VAL A 220 4.94 6.66 22.71
N LYS A 221 6.23 6.88 22.97
CA LYS A 221 6.79 6.75 24.32
C LYS A 221 6.24 7.85 25.22
N GLY A 222 5.69 7.46 26.37
CA GLY A 222 4.99 8.34 27.32
C GLY A 222 5.86 8.89 28.44
#